data_AF-A0A1H9PWT6-F1
#
_entry.id   AF-A0A1H9PWT6-F1
#
_cell.length_a   1.000
_cell.length_b   1.000
_cell.length_c   1.000
_cell.angle_alpha   90.00
_cell.angle_beta   90.00
_cell.angle_gamma   90.00
#
_symmetry.space_group_name_H-M   'P 1'
#
loop_
_entity.id
_entity.type
_entity.pdbx_description
1 polymer ?
#
loop_
_entity_poly.entity_id
_entity_poly.type
_entity_poly.pdbx_seq_one_letter_code
_entity_poly.pdbx_strand_id
1 'polypeptide(L)'
;MNSALNLRRRIENCELPHHFFVEHYTALKRRIDDTLAGLAPRVDWVVGPSRVGKSMLLNALASEYPAQRIGNARHVPVLTVPVSSSISSKLLPISVLSALDVPLPQRGLTSGVMFNRMADQLRLAKTKVLLWEEASHLVEPGSRVPPRASGDWFKDVYEQLGVTLIMFGVPRLQRLFESNEQLRLRASARREFRPYNFKSEQEQQDFSSCVRTYAMLFSEAGWPIHVDFDSLVKNCYLLCGGLVGVLSRFMQELASQITYEKPRALTFADCARAAQAIESGAHPHCPPFVCEVVTAIELNQAHAHVLEFSGMALRP
;
A
#
# COMPACT_ATOMS: atom_id res chain seq x y z
N MET A 1 32.78 -1.08 1.16
CA MET A 1 31.44 -0.73 0.64
C MET A 1 31.10 0.67 1.12
N ASN A 2 30.66 1.58 0.25
CA ASN A 2 30.29 2.94 0.63
C ASN A 2 29.15 2.89 1.67
N SER A 3 29.37 3.40 2.89
CA SER A 3 28.39 3.35 3.98
C SER A 3 27.08 4.06 3.61
N ALA A 4 27.16 5.12 2.79
CA ALA A 4 25.99 5.85 2.31
C ALA A 4 25.16 5.02 1.31
N LEU A 5 25.80 4.23 0.44
CA LEU A 5 25.07 3.31 -0.45
C LEU A 5 24.38 2.19 0.34
N ASN A 6 25.01 1.70 1.41
CA ASN A 6 24.39 0.72 2.29
C ASN A 6 23.17 1.31 3.02
N LEU A 7 23.31 2.52 3.59
CA LEU A 7 22.21 3.26 4.20
C LEU A 7 21.01 3.39 3.25
N ARG A 8 21.24 3.83 2.02
CA ARG A 8 20.18 3.97 1.02
C ARG A 8 19.44 2.65 0.78
N ARG A 9 20.16 1.53 0.62
CA ARG A 9 19.56 0.20 0.48
C ARG A 9 18.77 -0.22 1.71
N ARG A 10 19.26 0.09 2.92
CA ARG A 10 18.54 -0.21 4.17
C ARG A 10 17.23 0.57 4.26
N ILE A 11 17.23 1.85 3.87
CA ILE A 11 16.02 2.69 3.85
C ILE A 11 15.03 2.22 2.77
N GLU A 12 15.50 1.90 1.56
CA GLU A 12 14.65 1.43 0.45
C GLU A 12 13.94 0.09 0.78
N ASN A 13 14.57 -0.77 1.58
CA ASN A 13 14.01 -2.05 2.02
C ASN A 13 13.47 -2.01 3.46
N CYS A 14 13.37 -0.84 4.09
CA CYS A 14 12.88 -0.72 5.45
C CYS A 14 11.37 -0.95 5.48
N GLU A 15 10.96 -2.10 6.00
CA GLU A 15 9.58 -2.32 6.42
C GLU A 15 9.38 -1.66 7.78
N LEU A 16 8.34 -0.84 7.91
CA LEU A 16 7.95 -0.21 9.16
C LEU A 16 6.76 -0.96 9.73
N PRO A 17 6.95 -1.92 10.65
CA PRO A 17 5.85 -2.61 11.32
C PRO A 17 5.22 -1.70 12.37
N HIS A 18 4.62 -0.61 11.90
CA HIS A 18 3.94 0.38 12.73
C HIS A 18 2.52 -0.09 13.09
N HIS A 19 1.89 0.53 14.09
CA HIS A 19 0.64 0.04 14.69
C HIS A 19 -0.46 -0.32 13.66
N PHE A 20 -0.86 0.61 12.79
CA PHE A 20 -1.87 0.34 11.75
C PHE A 20 -1.45 -0.71 10.73
N PHE A 21 -0.16 -0.81 10.40
CA PHE A 21 0.36 -1.87 9.55
C PHE A 21 0.16 -3.24 10.22
N VAL A 22 0.57 -3.37 11.49
CA VAL A 22 0.46 -4.62 12.25
C VAL A 22 -0.99 -5.04 12.43
N GLU A 23 -1.89 -4.10 12.70
CA GLU A 23 -3.33 -4.38 12.81
C GLU A 23 -3.88 -4.99 11.52
N HIS A 24 -3.64 -4.36 10.38
CA HIS A 24 -4.10 -4.86 9.09
C HIS A 24 -3.42 -6.16 8.68
N TYR A 25 -2.10 -6.25 8.86
CA TYR A 25 -1.31 -7.45 8.55
C TYR A 25 -1.82 -8.64 9.33
N THR A 26 -1.97 -8.52 10.65
CA THR A 26 -2.42 -9.62 11.52
C THR A 26 -3.82 -10.08 11.12
N ALA A 27 -4.74 -9.14 10.87
CA ALA A 27 -6.10 -9.48 10.48
C ALA A 27 -6.18 -10.17 9.12
N LEU A 28 -5.46 -9.67 8.11
CA LEU A 28 -5.46 -10.25 6.76
C LEU A 28 -4.69 -11.57 6.71
N LYS A 29 -3.55 -11.67 7.41
CA LYS A 29 -2.78 -12.90 7.54
C LYS A 29 -3.66 -14.02 8.08
N ARG A 30 -4.42 -13.75 9.14
CA ARG A 30 -5.39 -14.72 9.68
C ARG A 30 -6.42 -15.17 8.65
N ARG A 31 -6.93 -14.26 7.81
CA ARG A 31 -7.87 -14.64 6.71
C ARG A 31 -7.21 -15.56 5.69
N ILE A 32 -5.95 -15.32 5.37
CA ILE A 32 -5.18 -16.17 4.46
C ILE A 32 -4.97 -17.55 5.09
N ASP A 33 -4.45 -17.60 6.32
CA ASP A 33 -4.21 -18.84 7.07
C ASP A 33 -5.49 -19.68 7.18
N ASP A 34 -6.61 -19.08 7.57
CA ASP A 34 -7.92 -19.73 7.66
C ASP A 34 -8.31 -20.38 6.31
N THR A 35 -8.13 -19.66 5.20
CA THR A 35 -8.45 -20.14 3.85
C THR A 35 -7.54 -21.30 3.45
N LEU A 36 -6.24 -21.21 3.74
CA LEU A 36 -5.27 -22.26 3.45
C LEU A 36 -5.48 -23.52 4.31
N ALA A 37 -6.04 -23.37 5.52
CA ALA A 37 -6.49 -24.47 6.37
C ALA A 37 -7.82 -25.10 5.92
N GLY A 38 -8.43 -24.61 4.84
CA GLY A 38 -9.67 -25.15 4.27
C GLY A 38 -10.96 -24.58 4.88
N LEU A 39 -10.87 -23.50 5.68
CA LEU A 39 -12.05 -22.78 6.15
C LEU A 39 -12.66 -21.94 5.02
N ALA A 40 -13.87 -21.42 5.27
CA ALA A 40 -14.64 -20.70 4.26
C ALA A 40 -13.90 -19.45 3.75
N PRO A 41 -13.87 -19.22 2.42
CA PRO A 41 -13.22 -18.05 1.83
C PRO A 41 -13.93 -16.74 2.22
N ARG A 42 -13.23 -15.62 2.06
CA ARG A 42 -13.73 -14.28 2.38
C ARG A 42 -13.47 -13.29 1.26
N VAL A 43 -14.26 -12.21 1.24
CA VAL A 43 -13.96 -11.01 0.46
C VAL A 43 -13.59 -9.90 1.43
N ASP A 44 -12.32 -9.56 1.52
CA ASP A 44 -11.80 -8.46 2.32
C ASP A 44 -11.33 -7.32 1.41
N TRP A 45 -11.39 -6.09 1.93
CA TRP A 45 -10.98 -4.92 1.17
C TRP A 45 -10.40 -3.85 2.09
N VAL A 46 -9.24 -3.35 1.68
CA VAL A 46 -8.48 -2.32 2.38
C VAL A 46 -8.43 -1.10 1.49
N VAL A 47 -8.97 0.00 2.00
CA VAL A 47 -8.92 1.29 1.34
C VAL A 47 -8.09 2.27 2.12
N GLY A 48 -7.35 3.11 1.42
CA GLY A 48 -6.59 4.18 2.05
C GLY A 48 -5.90 5.05 1.02
N PRO A 49 -5.41 6.24 1.39
CA PRO A 49 -4.75 7.15 0.47
C PRO A 49 -3.57 6.49 -0.24
N SER A 50 -3.17 7.04 -1.39
CA SER A 50 -1.87 6.69 -1.95
C SER A 50 -0.77 6.95 -0.91
N ARG A 51 0.29 6.13 -0.90
CA ARG A 51 1.41 6.24 0.06
C ARG A 51 1.09 5.97 1.54
N VAL A 52 -0.08 5.44 1.90
CA VAL A 52 -0.35 5.09 3.31
C VAL A 52 0.32 3.77 3.79
N GLY A 53 0.86 2.96 2.87
CA GLY A 53 1.52 1.68 3.21
C GLY A 53 0.85 0.42 2.64
N LYS A 54 -0.17 0.56 1.80
CA LYS A 54 -0.91 -0.58 1.20
C LYS A 54 -0.02 -1.57 0.43
N SER A 55 0.87 -1.09 -0.44
CA SER A 55 1.75 -1.99 -1.21
C SER A 55 2.78 -2.69 -0.32
N MET A 56 3.27 -2.03 0.75
CA MET A 56 4.12 -2.68 1.75
C MET A 56 3.36 -3.80 2.46
N LEU A 57 2.12 -3.54 2.89
CA LEU A 57 1.24 -4.54 3.50
C LEU A 57 0.96 -5.72 2.57
N LEU A 58 0.69 -5.45 1.29
CA LEU A 58 0.47 -6.47 0.28
C LEU A 58 1.72 -7.33 0.06
N ASN A 59 2.90 -6.70 -0.04
CA ASN A 59 4.18 -7.40 -0.25
C ASN A 59 4.55 -8.27 0.95
N ALA A 60 4.36 -7.76 2.17
CA ALA A 60 4.59 -8.51 3.40
C ALA A 60 3.64 -9.71 3.52
N LEU A 61 2.39 -9.59 3.09
CA LEU A 61 1.48 -10.75 3.05
C LEU A 61 1.90 -11.75 1.96
N ALA A 62 2.32 -11.29 0.79
CA ALA A 62 2.70 -12.18 -0.31
C ALA A 62 4.00 -12.95 -0.02
N SER A 63 4.97 -12.33 0.66
CA SER A 63 6.27 -12.96 0.98
C SER A 63 6.16 -14.12 1.98
N GLU A 64 5.14 -14.13 2.83
CA GLU A 64 4.85 -15.23 3.77
C GLU A 64 4.39 -16.52 3.07
N TYR A 65 3.82 -16.41 1.88
CA TYR A 65 3.25 -17.55 1.14
C TYR A 65 3.86 -17.64 -0.27
N PRO A 66 5.20 -17.80 -0.37
CA PRO A 66 5.90 -17.75 -1.64
C PRO A 66 5.46 -18.89 -2.56
N ALA A 67 5.57 -18.67 -3.87
CA ALA A 67 5.37 -19.72 -4.85
C ALA A 67 6.41 -20.85 -4.64
N GLN A 68 5.97 -22.09 -4.71
CA GLN A 68 6.80 -23.28 -4.52
C GLN A 68 6.74 -24.17 -5.76
N ARG A 69 7.85 -24.86 -6.05
CA ARG A 69 7.87 -25.88 -7.11
C ARG A 69 7.71 -27.26 -6.47
N ILE A 70 6.59 -27.91 -6.74
CA ILE A 70 6.28 -29.26 -6.25
C ILE A 70 6.24 -30.19 -7.45
N GLY A 71 7.30 -30.98 -7.64
CA GLY A 71 7.52 -31.74 -8.86
C GLY A 71 7.62 -30.84 -10.10
N ASN A 72 6.78 -31.09 -11.10
CA ASN A 72 6.69 -30.26 -12.31
C ASN A 72 5.65 -29.13 -12.20
N ALA A 73 4.95 -28.99 -11.08
CA ALA A 73 3.92 -27.99 -10.88
C ALA A 73 4.45 -26.78 -10.10
N ARG A 74 4.08 -25.58 -10.54
CA ARG A 74 4.27 -24.34 -9.78
C ARG A 74 3.03 -24.13 -8.90
N HIS A 75 3.22 -24.25 -7.60
CA HIS A 75 2.23 -24.03 -6.57
C HIS A 75 2.27 -22.56 -6.11
N VAL A 76 1.16 -21.83 -6.21
CA VAL A 76 1.07 -20.41 -5.86
C VAL A 76 -0.14 -20.23 -4.94
N PRO A 77 -0.03 -20.50 -3.62
CA PRO A 77 -1.17 -20.50 -2.71
C PRO A 77 -1.82 -19.12 -2.57
N VAL A 78 -1.01 -18.06 -2.59
CA VAL A 78 -1.41 -16.66 -2.56
C VAL A 78 -0.83 -15.97 -3.80
N LEU A 79 -1.68 -15.33 -4.59
CA LEU A 79 -1.28 -14.66 -5.82
C LEU A 79 -1.59 -13.18 -5.75
N THR A 80 -0.58 -12.34 -5.96
CA THR A 80 -0.76 -10.90 -6.17
C THR A 80 -1.15 -10.62 -7.62
N VAL A 81 -2.23 -9.89 -7.82
CA VAL A 81 -2.77 -9.53 -9.13
C VAL A 81 -2.84 -8.00 -9.25
N PRO A 82 -1.96 -7.37 -10.04
CA PRO A 82 -2.04 -5.94 -10.29
C PRO A 82 -3.20 -5.62 -11.23
N VAL A 83 -3.94 -4.55 -10.93
CA VAL A 83 -4.94 -3.98 -11.83
C VAL A 83 -4.35 -2.74 -12.49
N SER A 84 -4.24 -2.73 -13.81
CA SER A 84 -3.82 -1.54 -14.56
C SER A 84 -4.98 -0.57 -14.77
N SER A 85 -4.69 0.73 -14.75
CA SER A 85 -5.64 1.83 -15.03
C SER A 85 -6.33 1.74 -16.42
N SER A 86 -5.74 1.03 -17.37
CA SER A 86 -6.29 0.86 -18.73
C SER A 86 -7.16 -0.38 -18.93
N ILE A 87 -7.35 -1.21 -17.89
CA ILE A 87 -7.99 -2.52 -18.01
C ILE A 87 -9.51 -2.41 -18.20
N SER A 88 -10.02 -3.12 -19.21
CA SER A 88 -11.44 -3.50 -19.32
C SER A 88 -11.69 -4.78 -18.52
N SER A 89 -12.91 -5.04 -18.03
CA SER A 89 -13.28 -6.24 -17.27
C SER A 89 -13.03 -7.51 -18.05
N LYS A 90 -13.13 -7.43 -19.38
CA LYS A 90 -12.79 -8.53 -20.29
C LYS A 90 -11.31 -8.96 -20.20
N LEU A 91 -10.46 -8.12 -19.62
CA LEU A 91 -9.02 -8.35 -19.43
C LEU A 91 -8.66 -8.62 -17.95
N LEU A 92 -9.63 -8.70 -17.03
CA LEU A 92 -9.37 -9.12 -15.65
C LEU A 92 -8.81 -10.55 -15.57
N PRO A 93 -9.35 -11.54 -16.32
CA PRO A 93 -8.72 -12.86 -16.39
C PRO A 93 -7.27 -12.82 -16.93
N ILE A 94 -6.94 -11.86 -17.80
CA ILE A 94 -5.57 -11.68 -18.31
C ILE A 94 -4.63 -11.24 -17.20
N SER A 95 -5.09 -10.38 -16.29
CA SER A 95 -4.28 -9.92 -15.16
C SER A 95 -3.87 -11.10 -14.27
N VAL A 96 -4.82 -11.99 -13.98
CA VAL A 96 -4.56 -13.21 -13.21
C VAL A 96 -3.62 -14.16 -13.95
N LEU A 97 -3.88 -14.42 -15.24
CA LEU A 97 -3.02 -15.30 -16.04
C LEU A 97 -1.60 -14.75 -16.16
N SER A 98 -1.45 -13.44 -16.34
CA SER A 98 -0.15 -12.78 -16.38
C SER A 98 0.57 -12.88 -15.04
N ALA A 99 -0.15 -12.70 -13.92
CA ALA A 99 0.42 -12.85 -12.58
C ALA A 99 0.86 -14.29 -12.28
N LEU A 100 0.20 -15.29 -12.88
CA LEU A 100 0.62 -16.70 -12.82
C LEU A 100 1.75 -17.05 -13.80
N ASP A 101 2.28 -16.08 -14.55
CA ASP A 101 3.27 -16.28 -15.61
C ASP A 101 2.80 -17.25 -16.71
N VAL A 102 1.49 -17.26 -16.99
CA VAL A 102 0.90 -18.12 -18.03
C VAL A 102 0.93 -17.39 -19.39
N PRO A 103 1.44 -18.03 -20.46
CA PRO A 103 1.46 -17.45 -21.79
C PRO A 103 0.05 -17.03 -22.26
N LEU A 104 -0.06 -15.76 -22.62
CA LEU A 104 -1.32 -15.18 -23.06
C LEU A 104 -1.63 -15.58 -24.52
N PRO A 105 -2.89 -15.89 -24.84
CA PRO A 105 -3.30 -16.21 -26.20
C PRO A 105 -3.22 -14.98 -27.11
N GLN A 106 -2.72 -15.17 -28.34
CA GLN A 106 -2.42 -14.04 -29.22
C GLN A 106 -3.67 -13.35 -29.82
N ARG A 107 -4.81 -14.03 -30.02
CA ARG A 107 -6.11 -13.45 -30.44
C ARG A 107 -7.31 -14.35 -30.08
N GLY A 108 -8.51 -13.75 -30.02
CA GLY A 108 -9.76 -14.43 -30.39
C GLY A 108 -10.51 -15.23 -29.32
N LEU A 109 -10.20 -15.07 -28.03
CA LEU A 109 -10.97 -15.75 -26.97
C LEU A 109 -12.10 -14.87 -26.44
N THR A 110 -13.28 -15.47 -26.29
CA THR A 110 -14.42 -14.84 -25.62
C THR A 110 -14.13 -14.69 -24.12
N SER A 111 -14.84 -13.78 -23.45
CA SER A 111 -14.68 -13.56 -22.00
C SER A 111 -14.90 -14.83 -21.18
N GLY A 112 -15.86 -15.67 -21.56
CA GLY A 112 -16.13 -16.95 -20.89
C GLY A 112 -14.99 -17.97 -21.03
N VAL A 113 -14.42 -18.11 -22.22
CA VAL A 113 -13.27 -19.02 -22.42
C VAL A 113 -12.05 -18.53 -21.64
N MET A 114 -11.82 -17.21 -21.61
CA MET A 114 -10.76 -16.61 -20.79
C MET A 114 -10.96 -16.85 -19.29
N PHE A 115 -12.20 -16.74 -18.81
CA PHE A 115 -12.54 -17.05 -17.42
C PHE A 115 -12.27 -18.51 -17.08
N ASN A 116 -12.74 -19.46 -17.90
CA ASN A 116 -12.51 -20.89 -17.67
C ASN A 116 -11.01 -21.22 -17.66
N ARG A 117 -10.26 -20.66 -18.61
CA ARG A 117 -8.81 -20.83 -18.65
C ARG A 117 -8.13 -20.29 -17.39
N MET A 118 -8.51 -19.10 -16.93
CA MET A 118 -8.03 -18.54 -15.67
C MET A 118 -8.36 -19.46 -14.49
N ALA A 119 -9.60 -19.93 -14.40
CA ALA A 119 -10.05 -20.84 -13.36
C ALA A 119 -9.22 -22.13 -13.31
N ASP A 120 -8.94 -22.73 -14.48
CA ASP A 120 -8.13 -23.94 -14.57
C ASP A 120 -6.69 -23.69 -14.16
N GLN A 121 -6.09 -22.56 -14.56
CA GLN A 121 -4.73 -22.21 -14.15
C GLN A 121 -4.63 -21.94 -12.64
N LEU A 122 -5.61 -21.27 -12.04
CA LEU A 122 -5.68 -21.11 -10.59
C LEU A 122 -5.79 -22.46 -9.86
N ARG A 123 -6.60 -23.40 -10.39
CA ARG A 123 -6.73 -24.76 -9.81
C ARG A 123 -5.44 -25.56 -9.96
N LEU A 124 -4.75 -25.47 -11.09
CA LEU A 124 -3.46 -26.14 -11.33
C LEU A 124 -2.37 -25.58 -10.41
N ALA A 125 -2.33 -24.26 -10.25
CA ALA A 125 -1.44 -23.58 -9.32
C ALA A 125 -1.85 -23.73 -7.84
N LYS A 126 -3.03 -24.33 -7.58
CA LYS A 126 -3.67 -24.46 -6.27
C LYS A 126 -3.78 -23.12 -5.52
N THR A 127 -3.99 -22.05 -6.27
CA THR A 127 -4.21 -20.73 -5.68
C THR A 127 -5.51 -20.70 -4.90
N LYS A 128 -5.44 -20.22 -3.67
CA LYS A 128 -6.58 -20.10 -2.74
C LYS A 128 -6.88 -18.65 -2.38
N VAL A 129 -5.92 -17.75 -2.51
CA VAL A 129 -6.08 -16.33 -2.22
C VAL A 129 -5.58 -15.48 -3.38
N LEU A 130 -6.38 -14.46 -3.73
CA LEU A 130 -6.00 -13.42 -4.68
C LEU A 130 -5.87 -12.07 -3.95
N LEU A 131 -4.67 -11.48 -3.98
CA LEU A 131 -4.38 -10.14 -3.48
C LEU A 131 -4.44 -9.16 -4.66
N TRP A 132 -5.49 -8.36 -4.74
CA TRP A 132 -5.69 -7.41 -5.84
C TRP A 132 -5.07 -6.06 -5.53
N GLU A 133 -3.99 -5.72 -6.22
CA GLU A 133 -3.32 -4.42 -6.11
C GLU A 133 -4.02 -3.38 -6.99
N GLU A 134 -4.33 -2.22 -6.42
CA GLU A 134 -5.00 -1.09 -7.08
C GLU A 134 -6.36 -1.41 -7.73
N ALA A 135 -7.18 -2.26 -7.09
CA ALA A 135 -8.53 -2.61 -7.53
C ALA A 135 -9.45 -1.38 -7.75
N SER A 136 -9.12 -0.22 -7.17
CA SER A 136 -9.82 1.05 -7.41
C SER A 136 -9.81 1.51 -8.87
N HIS A 137 -8.86 1.04 -9.70
CA HIS A 137 -8.83 1.33 -11.15
C HIS A 137 -10.11 0.89 -11.87
N LEU A 138 -10.80 -0.13 -11.35
CA LEU A 138 -12.03 -0.67 -11.93
C LEU A 138 -13.25 0.24 -11.78
N VAL A 139 -13.12 1.29 -10.95
CA VAL A 139 -14.19 2.23 -10.64
C VAL A 139 -13.73 3.69 -10.76
N GLU A 140 -12.60 3.90 -11.43
CA GLU A 140 -12.13 5.24 -11.77
C GLU A 140 -13.01 5.92 -12.81
N PRO A 141 -13.12 7.26 -12.75
CA PRO A 141 -13.61 8.04 -13.88
C PRO A 141 -12.81 7.70 -15.15
N GLY A 142 -13.50 7.35 -16.23
CA GLY A 142 -12.85 6.91 -17.48
C GLY A 142 -12.50 5.43 -17.54
N SER A 143 -12.80 4.64 -16.50
CA SER A 143 -12.74 3.17 -16.58
C SER A 143 -13.64 2.67 -17.72
N ARG A 144 -13.11 1.73 -18.51
CA ARG A 144 -13.81 1.17 -19.69
C ARG A 144 -14.88 0.15 -19.31
N VAL A 145 -15.26 0.11 -18.03
CA VAL A 145 -16.10 -0.93 -17.44
C VAL A 145 -17.11 -0.28 -16.51
N PRO A 146 -18.41 -0.58 -16.67
CA PRO A 146 -19.39 -0.24 -15.65
C PRO A 146 -19.00 -0.89 -14.31
N PRO A 147 -18.92 -0.16 -13.19
CA PRO A 147 -18.59 -0.71 -11.87
C PRO A 147 -19.38 -1.98 -11.52
N ARG A 148 -20.65 -2.03 -11.91
CA ARG A 148 -21.52 -3.20 -11.72
C ARG A 148 -20.94 -4.47 -12.35
N ALA A 149 -20.45 -4.37 -13.59
CA ALA A 149 -19.90 -5.51 -14.31
C ALA A 149 -18.59 -6.01 -13.68
N SER A 150 -17.75 -5.11 -13.14
CA SER A 150 -16.59 -5.49 -12.33
C SER A 150 -17.02 -6.22 -11.06
N GLY A 151 -18.06 -5.73 -10.38
CA GLY A 151 -18.62 -6.36 -9.19
C GLY A 151 -19.18 -7.76 -9.47
N ASP A 152 -19.92 -7.92 -10.57
CA ASP A 152 -20.46 -9.22 -10.99
C ASP A 152 -19.31 -10.21 -11.30
N TRP A 153 -18.23 -9.73 -11.93
CA TRP A 153 -17.06 -10.57 -12.19
C TRP A 153 -16.40 -11.08 -10.90
N PHE A 154 -16.16 -10.22 -9.91
CA PHE A 154 -15.57 -10.67 -8.63
C PHE A 154 -16.51 -11.59 -7.86
N LYS A 155 -17.82 -11.34 -7.91
CA LYS A 155 -18.83 -12.24 -7.34
C LYS A 155 -18.72 -13.62 -8.00
N ASP A 156 -18.66 -13.70 -9.33
CA ASP A 156 -18.55 -14.96 -10.05
C ASP A 156 -17.23 -15.68 -9.74
N VAL A 157 -16.10 -14.96 -9.64
CA VAL A 157 -14.81 -15.53 -9.20
C VAL A 157 -14.93 -16.14 -7.82
N TYR A 158 -15.49 -15.40 -6.86
CA TYR A 158 -15.66 -15.86 -5.48
C TYR A 158 -16.55 -17.11 -5.41
N GLU A 159 -17.71 -17.09 -6.08
CA GLU A 159 -18.70 -18.17 -6.03
C GLU A 159 -18.24 -19.43 -6.76
N GLN A 160 -17.63 -19.30 -7.94
CA GLN A 160 -17.28 -20.46 -8.76
C GLN A 160 -15.93 -21.08 -8.37
N LEU A 161 -15.00 -20.29 -7.82
CA LEU A 161 -13.64 -20.77 -7.53
C LEU A 161 -13.41 -21.03 -6.04
N GLY A 162 -14.26 -20.48 -5.15
CA GLY A 162 -14.10 -20.63 -3.71
C GLY A 162 -12.77 -20.08 -3.20
N VAL A 163 -12.29 -18.98 -3.79
CA VAL A 163 -11.04 -18.32 -3.41
C VAL A 163 -11.32 -17.10 -2.53
N THR A 164 -10.40 -16.81 -1.61
CA THR A 164 -10.44 -15.57 -0.85
C THR A 164 -9.94 -14.42 -1.72
N LEU A 165 -10.68 -13.31 -1.71
CA LEU A 165 -10.35 -12.08 -2.42
C LEU A 165 -9.95 -11.02 -1.40
N ILE A 166 -8.75 -10.47 -1.50
CA ILE A 166 -8.31 -9.33 -0.70
C ILE A 166 -8.00 -8.18 -1.65
N MET A 167 -8.78 -7.11 -1.60
CA MET A 167 -8.67 -5.99 -2.54
C MET A 167 -8.06 -4.76 -1.90
N PHE A 168 -7.04 -4.18 -2.54
CA PHE A 168 -6.40 -2.94 -2.10
C PHE A 168 -6.71 -1.82 -3.09
N GLY A 169 -7.00 -0.62 -2.57
CA GLY A 169 -7.24 0.53 -3.43
C GLY A 169 -7.30 1.84 -2.69
N VAL A 170 -7.47 2.93 -3.42
CA VAL A 170 -7.82 4.22 -2.81
C VAL A 170 -9.31 4.25 -2.42
N PRO A 171 -9.78 5.20 -1.58
CA PRO A 171 -11.13 5.21 -1.01
C PRO A 171 -12.29 5.01 -2.00
N ARG A 172 -12.13 5.48 -3.24
CA ARG A 172 -13.13 5.26 -4.31
C ARG A 172 -13.43 3.80 -4.65
N LEU A 173 -12.57 2.84 -4.24
CA LEU A 173 -12.86 1.40 -4.36
C LEU A 173 -14.22 1.03 -3.74
N GLN A 174 -14.71 1.80 -2.76
CA GLN A 174 -16.05 1.68 -2.22
C GLN A 174 -17.15 1.60 -3.29
N ARG A 175 -17.01 2.34 -4.41
CA ARG A 175 -17.97 2.34 -5.52
C ARG A 175 -18.18 0.95 -6.13
N LEU A 176 -17.15 0.08 -6.08
CA LEU A 176 -17.27 -1.30 -6.56
C LEU A 176 -18.34 -2.05 -5.77
N PHE A 177 -18.26 -1.97 -4.44
CA PHE A 177 -19.18 -2.63 -3.53
C PHE A 177 -20.56 -1.97 -3.52
N GLU A 178 -20.64 -0.64 -3.60
CA GLU A 178 -21.91 0.08 -3.72
C GLU A 178 -22.67 -0.28 -5.00
N SER A 179 -21.95 -0.51 -6.11
CA SER A 179 -22.57 -0.91 -7.36
C SER A 179 -23.09 -2.36 -7.35
N ASN A 180 -22.62 -3.19 -6.42
CA ASN A 180 -22.96 -4.61 -6.36
C ASN A 180 -23.28 -5.10 -4.95
N GLU A 181 -24.57 -5.08 -4.60
CA GLU A 181 -25.05 -5.55 -3.30
C GLU A 181 -24.70 -7.01 -3.01
N GLN A 182 -24.70 -7.89 -4.01
CA GLN A 182 -24.39 -9.31 -3.82
C GLN A 182 -22.93 -9.51 -3.42
N LEU A 183 -22.01 -8.80 -4.08
CA LEU A 183 -20.59 -8.78 -3.68
C LEU A 183 -20.43 -8.13 -2.30
N ARG A 184 -21.09 -7.00 -2.05
CA ARG A 184 -21.02 -6.25 -0.79
C ARG A 184 -21.44 -7.08 0.42
N LEU A 185 -22.55 -7.82 0.31
CA LEU A 185 -23.06 -8.66 1.40
C LEU A 185 -22.19 -9.91 1.66
N ARG A 186 -21.31 -10.27 0.72
CA ARG A 186 -20.28 -11.33 0.91
C ARG A 186 -18.97 -10.77 1.47
N ALA A 187 -18.79 -9.45 1.44
CA ALA A 187 -17.57 -8.80 1.89
C ALA A 187 -17.57 -8.53 3.40
N SER A 188 -16.39 -8.65 3.99
CA SER A 188 -16.08 -8.14 5.32
C SER A 188 -16.30 -6.62 5.36
N ALA A 189 -16.46 -6.09 6.58
CA ALA A 189 -16.52 -4.65 6.80
C ALA A 189 -15.28 -3.95 6.20
N ARG A 190 -15.50 -2.76 5.66
CA ARG A 190 -14.45 -1.91 5.08
C ARG A 190 -13.31 -1.72 6.07
N ARG A 191 -12.09 -2.05 5.66
CA ARG A 191 -10.88 -1.72 6.42
C ARG A 191 -10.29 -0.42 5.87
N GLU A 192 -10.12 0.57 6.74
CA GLU A 192 -9.48 1.84 6.38
C GLU A 192 -8.03 1.85 6.86
N PHE A 193 -7.09 1.88 5.92
CA PHE A 193 -5.70 2.18 6.21
C PHE A 193 -5.53 3.70 6.16
N ARG A 194 -5.59 4.35 7.33
CA ARG A 194 -5.58 5.81 7.45
C ARG A 194 -4.17 6.37 7.67
N PRO A 195 -3.89 7.61 7.24
CA PRO A 195 -2.73 8.35 7.70
C PRO A 195 -2.82 8.56 9.22
N TYR A 196 -1.67 8.64 9.88
CA TYR A 196 -1.60 8.99 11.29
C TYR A 196 -2.17 10.39 11.56
N ASN A 197 -2.89 10.54 12.66
CA ASN A 197 -3.56 11.76 13.08
C ASN A 197 -2.96 12.29 14.39
N PHE A 198 -2.29 13.44 14.30
CA PHE A 198 -1.70 14.12 15.46
C PHE A 198 -2.71 14.69 16.47
N LYS A 199 -4.02 14.52 16.30
CA LYS A 199 -4.96 14.74 17.41
C LYS A 199 -4.96 13.60 18.44
N SER A 200 -4.52 12.41 18.06
CA SER A 200 -4.42 11.25 18.93
C SER A 200 -2.99 11.12 19.46
N GLU A 201 -2.83 11.14 20.78
CA GLU A 201 -1.51 11.00 21.42
C GLU A 201 -0.84 9.67 21.08
N GLN A 202 -1.60 8.58 21.02
CA GLN A 202 -1.09 7.27 20.61
C GLN A 202 -0.56 7.31 19.17
N GLU A 203 -1.30 7.94 18.25
CA GLU A 203 -0.90 8.04 16.86
C GLU A 203 0.31 8.97 16.66
N GLN A 204 0.45 10.01 17.48
CA GLN A 204 1.67 10.82 17.52
C GLN A 204 2.88 9.97 17.93
N GLN A 205 2.75 9.14 18.96
CA GLN A 205 3.82 8.26 19.44
C GLN A 205 4.20 7.20 18.39
N ASP A 206 3.21 6.61 17.72
CA ASP A 206 3.41 5.63 16.67
C ASP A 206 4.13 6.23 15.46
N PHE A 207 3.71 7.43 15.03
CA PHE A 207 4.39 8.14 13.93
C PHE A 207 5.80 8.57 14.32
N SER A 208 5.99 9.06 15.56
CA SER A 208 7.31 9.41 16.08
C SER A 208 8.25 8.21 16.08
N SER A 209 7.73 7.01 16.37
CA SER A 209 8.51 5.77 16.31
C SER A 209 8.96 5.45 14.88
N CYS A 210 8.13 5.74 13.87
CA CYS A 210 8.53 5.61 12.46
C CYS A 210 9.71 6.54 12.12
N VAL A 211 9.64 7.81 12.55
CA VAL A 211 10.72 8.80 12.34
C VAL A 211 11.99 8.36 13.06
N ARG A 212 11.87 7.86 14.31
CA ARG A 212 12.98 7.35 15.10
C ARG A 212 13.70 6.20 14.41
N THR A 213 12.96 5.25 13.83
CA THR A 213 13.54 4.13 13.09
C THR A 213 14.47 4.62 11.98
N TYR A 214 14.02 5.58 11.17
CA TYR A 214 14.89 6.15 10.13
C TYR A 214 16.07 6.92 10.73
N ALA A 215 15.86 7.77 11.74
CA ALA A 215 16.94 8.50 12.39
C ALA A 215 18.03 7.57 12.95
N MET A 216 17.65 6.41 13.49
CA MET A 216 18.60 5.37 13.91
C MET A 216 19.37 4.77 12.74
N LEU A 217 18.72 4.45 11.62
CA LEU A 217 19.42 3.97 10.40
C LEU A 217 20.49 4.95 9.94
N PHE A 218 20.15 6.25 9.91
CA PHE A 218 21.09 7.33 9.59
C PHE A 218 22.25 7.39 10.58
N SER A 219 21.97 7.38 11.88
CA SER A 219 22.98 7.40 12.95
C SER A 219 23.95 6.22 12.86
N GLU A 220 23.44 4.99 12.73
CA GLU A 220 24.25 3.76 12.60
C GLU A 220 25.14 3.77 11.35
N ALA A 221 24.72 4.45 10.28
CA ALA A 221 25.50 4.59 9.07
C ALA A 221 26.55 5.72 9.12
N GLY A 222 26.65 6.45 10.24
CA GLY A 222 27.58 7.57 10.44
C GLY A 222 27.03 8.94 10.05
N TRP A 223 25.72 9.06 9.86
CA TRP A 223 25.04 10.26 9.38
C TRP A 223 23.95 10.73 10.35
N PRO A 224 24.25 10.95 11.64
CA PRO A 224 23.22 11.31 12.61
C PRO A 224 22.51 12.61 12.21
N ILE A 225 21.18 12.63 12.33
CA ILE A 225 20.37 13.83 12.08
C ILE A 225 20.45 14.71 13.34
N HIS A 226 21.15 15.84 13.23
CA HIS A 226 21.35 16.81 14.30
C HIS A 226 20.30 17.92 14.20
N VAL A 227 19.05 17.50 14.39
CA VAL A 227 17.86 18.35 14.54
C VAL A 227 17.16 17.85 15.81
N ASP A 228 16.60 18.76 16.61
CA ASP A 228 15.79 18.36 17.75
C ASP A 228 14.72 17.33 17.32
N PHE A 229 14.54 16.26 18.10
CA PHE A 229 13.73 15.14 17.66
C PHE A 229 12.24 15.50 17.55
N ASP A 230 11.71 16.35 18.43
CA ASP A 230 10.33 16.82 18.34
C ASP A 230 10.15 17.71 17.11
N SER A 231 11.12 18.60 16.84
CA SER A 231 11.12 19.41 15.62
C SER A 231 11.18 18.56 14.34
N LEU A 232 12.03 17.53 14.31
CA LEU A 232 12.14 16.60 13.18
C LEU A 232 10.82 15.85 12.96
N VAL A 233 10.22 15.32 14.02
CA VAL A 233 8.93 14.61 13.94
C VAL A 233 7.84 15.51 13.39
N LYS A 234 7.70 16.73 13.92
CA LYS A 234 6.66 17.67 13.49
C LYS A 234 6.87 18.15 12.06
N ASN A 235 8.11 18.42 11.64
CA ASN A 235 8.40 18.80 10.25
C ASN A 235 8.20 17.62 9.28
N CYS A 236 8.58 16.40 9.67
CA CYS A 236 8.25 15.19 8.90
C CYS A 236 6.75 14.99 8.77
N TYR A 237 5.99 15.20 9.85
CA TYR A 237 4.53 15.14 9.80
C TYR A 237 3.95 16.25 8.93
N LEU A 238 4.49 17.46 9.00
CA LEU A 238 4.06 18.57 8.16
C LEU A 238 4.32 18.30 6.69
N LEU A 239 5.35 17.53 6.34
CA LEU A 239 5.65 17.10 4.98
C LEU A 239 4.68 16.01 4.47
N CYS A 240 4.25 15.10 5.33
CA CYS A 240 3.52 13.90 4.89
C CYS A 240 2.05 13.84 5.30
N GLY A 241 1.59 14.68 6.23
CA GLY A 241 0.27 14.64 6.84
C GLY A 241 -0.11 13.27 7.43
N GLY A 242 0.87 12.54 7.96
CA GLY A 242 0.71 11.19 8.49
C GLY A 242 0.87 10.03 7.49
N LEU A 243 1.19 10.31 6.23
CA LEU A 243 1.47 9.27 5.21
C LEU A 243 2.89 8.71 5.34
N VAL A 244 3.02 7.50 5.87
CA VAL A 244 4.32 6.83 6.08
C VAL A 244 5.10 6.60 4.78
N GLY A 245 4.43 6.41 3.65
CA GLY A 245 5.10 6.27 2.35
C GLY A 245 5.69 7.57 1.79
N VAL A 246 5.19 8.73 2.20
CA VAL A 246 5.82 10.03 1.89
C VAL A 246 7.01 10.25 2.82
N LEU A 247 6.89 9.90 4.12
CA LEU A 247 8.03 9.87 5.05
C LEU A 247 9.17 8.99 4.54
N SER A 248 8.86 7.77 4.08
CA SER A 248 9.86 6.87 3.48
C SER A 248 10.54 7.50 2.27
N ARG A 249 9.77 8.14 1.38
CA ARG A 249 10.30 8.84 0.21
C ARG A 249 11.23 10.00 0.59
N PHE A 250 10.88 10.76 1.62
CA PHE A 250 11.74 11.81 2.17
C PHE A 250 13.08 11.27 2.67
N MET A 251 13.04 10.18 3.44
CA MET A 251 14.26 9.57 3.98
C MET A 251 15.14 8.96 2.88
N GLN A 252 14.54 8.40 1.82
CA GLN A 252 15.26 7.95 0.62
C GLN A 252 15.96 9.11 -0.09
N GLU A 253 15.28 10.24 -0.24
CA GLU A 253 15.84 11.42 -0.87
C GLU A 253 16.99 12.01 -0.04
N LEU A 254 16.80 12.15 1.28
CA LEU A 254 17.84 12.61 2.20
C LEU A 254 19.09 11.72 2.11
N ALA A 255 18.92 10.39 2.09
CA ALA A 255 20.03 9.45 1.91
C ALA A 255 20.68 9.53 0.52
N SER A 256 19.88 9.80 -0.52
CA SER A 256 20.37 9.95 -1.90
C SER A 256 21.33 11.15 -2.00
N GLN A 257 20.98 12.28 -1.42
CA GLN A 257 21.78 13.52 -1.51
C GLN A 257 23.17 13.41 -0.88
N ILE A 258 23.33 12.57 0.15
CA ILE A 258 24.60 12.40 0.88
C ILE A 258 25.47 11.25 0.35
N THR A 259 25.05 10.58 -0.74
CA THR A 259 25.68 9.32 -1.24
C THR A 259 27.20 9.45 -1.48
N TYR A 260 27.66 10.63 -1.88
CA TYR A 260 29.06 10.89 -2.24
C TYR A 260 29.80 11.76 -1.22
N GLU A 261 29.17 12.06 -0.09
CA GLU A 261 29.77 12.86 0.98
C GLU A 261 30.51 11.97 1.99
N LYS A 262 31.39 12.58 2.81
CA LYS A 262 31.99 11.91 3.97
C LYS A 262 31.06 11.98 5.18
N PRO A 263 30.96 10.92 6.01
CA PRO A 263 30.10 10.90 7.20
C PRO A 263 30.20 12.17 8.05
N ARG A 264 29.06 12.80 8.30
CA ARG A 264 28.91 14.01 9.12
C ARG A 264 27.50 14.07 9.70
N ALA A 265 27.30 14.95 10.68
CA ALA A 265 25.97 15.29 11.15
C ALA A 265 25.14 15.97 10.05
N LEU A 266 23.89 15.53 9.88
CA LEU A 266 22.92 16.14 8.97
C LEU A 266 22.20 17.26 9.70
N THR A 267 22.08 18.40 9.03
CA THR A 267 21.52 19.63 9.61
C THR A 267 20.07 19.83 9.20
N PHE A 268 19.39 20.78 9.85
CA PHE A 268 18.06 21.23 9.43
C PHE A 268 18.02 21.63 7.94
N ALA A 269 19.10 22.25 7.44
CA ALA A 269 19.22 22.64 6.04
C ALA A 269 19.32 21.44 5.07
N ASP A 270 19.92 20.32 5.50
CA ASP A 270 19.93 19.09 4.70
C ASP A 270 18.53 18.48 4.60
N CYS A 271 17.78 18.48 5.72
CA CYS A 271 16.38 18.07 5.74
C CYS A 271 15.52 18.97 4.85
N ALA A 272 15.69 20.30 4.92
CA ALA A 272 14.97 21.24 4.08
C ALA A 272 15.23 21.00 2.58
N ARG A 273 16.50 20.78 2.20
CA ARG A 273 16.89 20.48 0.81
C ARG A 273 16.27 19.18 0.30
N ALA A 274 16.24 18.13 1.13
CA ALA A 274 15.60 16.87 0.79
C ALA A 274 14.07 17.00 0.68
N ALA A 275 13.44 17.77 1.57
CA ALA A 275 12.00 18.02 1.53
C ALA A 275 11.57 18.77 0.26
N GLN A 276 12.37 19.75 -0.19
CA GLN A 276 12.11 20.49 -1.43
C GLN A 276 12.28 19.65 -2.71
N ALA A 277 12.98 18.52 -2.64
CA ALA A 277 13.26 17.64 -3.77
C ALA A 277 12.20 16.55 -3.97
N ILE A 278 11.14 16.52 -3.16
CA ILE A 278 10.04 15.56 -3.29
C ILE A 278 8.68 16.26 -3.31
N GLU A 279 7.70 15.60 -3.92
CA GLU A 279 6.29 16.00 -3.78
C GLU A 279 5.84 15.83 -2.32
N SER A 280 5.33 16.92 -1.74
CA SER A 280 4.75 16.91 -0.40
C SER A 280 3.40 16.19 -0.41
N GLY A 281 3.13 15.42 0.63
CA GLY A 281 1.80 14.84 0.83
C GLY A 281 0.81 15.84 1.45
N ALA A 282 1.31 16.98 1.94
CA ALA A 282 0.60 17.91 2.80
C ALA A 282 0.27 19.25 2.12
N HIS A 283 -0.34 20.15 2.88
CA HIS A 283 -0.92 21.40 2.41
C HIS A 283 0.13 22.37 1.81
N PRO A 284 -0.07 22.96 0.60
CA PRO A 284 0.91 23.82 -0.07
C PRO A 284 1.32 25.08 0.71
N HIS A 285 0.46 25.57 1.61
CA HIS A 285 0.75 26.76 2.44
C HIS A 285 1.41 26.43 3.78
N CYS A 286 1.72 25.16 4.06
CA CYS A 286 2.41 24.75 5.28
C CYS A 286 3.73 24.04 4.91
N PRO A 287 4.72 24.78 4.39
CA PRO A 287 5.97 24.19 3.92
C PRO A 287 6.75 23.55 5.09
N PRO A 288 7.17 22.29 4.96
CA PRO A 288 7.99 21.63 5.98
C PRO A 288 9.43 22.16 5.97
N PHE A 289 10.09 22.07 7.12
CA PHE A 289 11.48 22.47 7.32
C PHE A 289 11.78 23.94 6.96
N VAL A 290 10.85 24.84 7.29
CA VAL A 290 11.05 26.31 7.22
C VAL A 290 11.51 26.86 8.57
N CYS A 291 10.94 26.36 9.67
CA CYS A 291 11.33 26.70 11.03
C CYS A 291 11.25 25.46 11.93
N GLU A 292 11.96 25.49 13.04
CA GLU A 292 11.98 24.37 13.98
C GLU A 292 10.66 24.22 14.76
N VAL A 293 9.94 25.33 14.93
CA VAL A 293 8.69 25.38 15.70
C VAL A 293 7.49 25.27 14.77
N VAL A 294 6.83 24.12 14.78
CA VAL A 294 5.59 23.88 14.01
C VAL A 294 4.38 23.95 14.94
N THR A 295 3.35 24.69 14.53
CA THR A 295 2.13 24.89 15.30
C THR A 295 1.14 23.74 15.13
N ALA A 296 0.27 23.54 16.12
CA ALA A 296 -0.83 22.57 16.02
C ALA A 296 -1.80 22.88 14.86
N ILE A 297 -1.94 24.15 14.48
CA ILE A 297 -2.80 24.57 13.37
C ILE A 297 -2.25 24.03 12.05
N GLU A 298 -0.95 24.20 11.79
CA GLU A 298 -0.28 23.72 10.58
C GLU A 298 -0.35 22.19 10.49
N LEU A 299 -0.12 21.48 11.59
CA LEU A 299 -0.22 20.02 11.65
C LEU A 299 -1.64 19.53 11.30
N ASN A 300 -2.66 20.21 11.83
CA ASN A 300 -4.06 19.88 11.53
C ASN A 300 -4.42 20.19 10.08
N GLN A 301 -3.95 21.31 9.51
CA GLN A 301 -4.17 21.68 8.11
C GLN A 301 -3.53 20.67 7.16
N ALA A 302 -2.28 20.24 7.45
CA ALA A 302 -1.59 19.21 6.68
C ALA A 302 -2.40 17.91 6.64
N HIS A 303 -2.87 17.42 7.78
CA HIS A 303 -3.66 16.19 7.85
C HIS A 303 -5.02 16.31 7.16
N ALA A 304 -5.73 17.43 7.38
CA ALA A 304 -7.01 17.67 6.74
C ALA A 304 -6.90 17.68 5.21
N HIS A 305 -5.86 18.31 4.67
CA HIS A 305 -5.58 18.33 3.24
C HIS A 305 -5.40 16.91 2.67
N VAL A 306 -4.64 16.05 3.34
CA VAL A 306 -4.45 14.65 2.92
C VAL A 306 -5.77 13.90 2.83
N LEU A 307 -6.62 14.05 3.85
CA LEU A 307 -7.91 13.37 3.90
C LEU A 307 -8.86 13.88 2.82
N GLU A 308 -8.95 15.20 2.64
CA GLU A 308 -9.79 15.83 1.61
C GLU A 308 -9.36 15.38 0.21
N PHE A 309 -8.07 15.50 -0.11
CA PHE A 309 -7.53 15.10 -1.42
C PHE A 309 -7.75 13.61 -1.70
N SER A 310 -7.75 12.79 -0.65
CA SER A 310 -7.96 11.34 -0.76
C SER A 310 -9.44 10.92 -0.76
N GLY A 311 -10.38 11.85 -0.55
CA GLY A 311 -11.80 11.55 -0.42
C GLY A 311 -12.14 10.77 0.85
N MET A 312 -11.45 11.06 1.96
CA MET A 312 -11.71 10.47 3.28
C MET A 312 -12.28 11.50 4.24
N ALA A 313 -13.26 11.08 5.05
CA ALA A 313 -13.83 11.95 6.09
C ALA A 313 -12.83 12.17 7.23
N LEU A 314 -12.84 13.38 7.80
CA LEU A 314 -12.21 13.65 9.10
C LEU A 314 -12.91 12.81 10.18
N ARG A 315 -12.12 12.17 11.05
CA ARG A 315 -12.65 11.58 12.27
C ARG A 315 -12.63 12.66 13.37
N PRO A 316 -13.67 12.74 14.22
CA PRO A 316 -13.74 13.71 15.30
C PRO A 316 -12.56 13.58 16.27
#